data_AF-A0A8H7FX36-F1
#
_entry.id   AF-A0A8H7FX36-F1
#
_cell.length_a   1.000
_cell.length_b   1.000
_cell.length_c   1.000
_cell.angle_alpha   90.00
_cell.angle_beta   90.00
_cell.angle_gamma   90.00
#
_symmetry.space_group_name_H-M   'P 1'
#
loop_
_entity.id
_entity.type
_entity.pdbx_description
1 polymer ?
#
loop_
_entity_poly.entity_id
_entity_poly.type
_entity_poly.pdbx_seq_one_letter_code
_entity_poly.pdbx_strand_id
1 'polypeptide(L)'
;MLTRGVACTYSNPYYSQCLPGTAKVTSTSSSVPVTSTPLSYISSTTSTSSKASITSDPDTRSTTSTTRTSSSGPTSTVPWAAGTATLLPNQLWIRADEDPEFHFYLQSKVLNSPGDAVISNPATASQNQIVSGQLIQYLPSGGELYLGVYPNVTGTTRLKLFWATAPQTNVTWAFQGDGVEGNVPGFTTAATGNFLACTDTSTTAPNIYLDLGAFDYLTPAGCASETLNYYNGATTVT
;
A
#
# COMPACT_ATOMS: atom_id res chain seq x y z
N MET A 1 -21.95 -35.18 -25.93
CA MET A 1 -21.65 -33.85 -25.36
C MET A 1 -20.46 -34.00 -24.42
N LEU A 2 -19.33 -33.36 -24.73
CA LEU A 2 -18.12 -33.41 -23.89
C LEU A 2 -18.26 -32.39 -22.76
N THR A 3 -18.39 -32.86 -21.53
CA THR A 3 -18.37 -32.02 -20.32
C THR A 3 -16.95 -31.50 -20.13
N ARG A 4 -16.72 -30.20 -20.33
CA ARG A 4 -15.42 -29.57 -20.05
C ARG A 4 -15.22 -29.51 -18.53
N GLY A 5 -14.14 -30.11 -18.04
CA GLY A 5 -13.73 -29.96 -16.65
C GLY A 5 -13.31 -28.53 -16.35
N VAL A 6 -13.62 -28.05 -15.15
CA VAL A 6 -13.12 -26.79 -14.61
C VAL A 6 -12.08 -27.16 -13.56
N ALA A 7 -10.86 -26.64 -13.68
CA ALA A 7 -9.84 -26.77 -12.67
C ALA A 7 -9.77 -25.45 -11.90
N CYS A 8 -9.94 -25.50 -10.58
CA CYS A 8 -9.87 -24.33 -9.72
C CYS A 8 -8.53 -24.29 -9.02
N THR A 9 -7.84 -23.15 -9.13
CA THR A 9 -6.66 -22.85 -8.34
C THR A 9 -7.10 -22.02 -7.14
N TYR A 10 -6.77 -22.52 -5.95
CA TYR A 10 -6.97 -21.80 -4.70
C TYR A 10 -5.86 -20.75 -4.52
N SER A 11 -6.23 -19.49 -4.23
CA SER A 11 -5.27 -18.45 -3.84
C SER A 11 -5.33 -18.24 -2.32
N ASN A 12 -6.48 -17.80 -1.80
CA ASN A 12 -6.65 -17.49 -0.38
C ASN A 12 -8.09 -17.83 0.10
N PRO A 13 -8.41 -17.71 1.41
CA PRO A 13 -9.72 -18.11 1.96
C PRO A 13 -10.92 -17.41 1.31
N TYR A 14 -10.71 -16.26 0.68
CA TYR A 14 -11.74 -15.43 0.08
C TYR A 14 -11.79 -15.54 -1.45
N TYR A 15 -10.78 -16.17 -2.09
CA TYR A 15 -10.66 -16.16 -3.54
C TYR A 15 -10.13 -17.47 -4.13
N SER A 16 -10.89 -18.01 -5.09
CA SER A 16 -10.52 -19.18 -5.90
C SER A 16 -10.94 -18.95 -7.35
N GLN A 17 -10.03 -19.26 -8.29
CA GLN A 17 -10.25 -19.00 -9.71
C GLN A 17 -10.37 -20.32 -10.46
N CYS A 18 -11.52 -20.55 -11.10
CA CYS A 18 -11.74 -21.74 -11.93
C CYS A 18 -11.56 -21.41 -13.40
N LEU A 19 -10.54 -21.99 -14.04
CA LEU A 19 -10.33 -21.87 -15.47
C LEU A 19 -10.84 -23.14 -16.18
N PRO A 20 -11.51 -23.01 -17.34
CA PRO A 20 -11.87 -24.16 -18.17
C PRO A 20 -10.59 -24.83 -18.71
N GLY A 21 -10.33 -26.07 -18.30
CA GLY A 21 -9.11 -26.80 -18.64
C GLY A 21 -9.38 -28.28 -18.89
N THR A 22 -8.77 -28.83 -19.94
CA THR A 22 -8.91 -30.22 -20.36
C THR A 22 -8.23 -31.16 -19.37
N ALA A 23 -8.95 -31.63 -18.35
CA ALA A 23 -8.42 -32.59 -17.39
C ALA A 23 -8.09 -33.93 -18.08
N LYS A 24 -6.81 -34.35 -18.03
CA LYS A 24 -6.40 -35.72 -18.36
C LYS A 24 -6.81 -36.63 -17.20
N VAL A 25 -7.87 -37.41 -17.41
CA VAL A 25 -8.40 -38.37 -16.42
C VAL A 25 -7.37 -39.47 -16.19
N THR A 26 -6.81 -39.54 -14.99
CA THR A 26 -6.14 -40.74 -14.48
C THR A 26 -7.04 -41.33 -13.40
N SER A 27 -7.73 -42.41 -13.75
CA SER A 27 -8.60 -43.17 -12.86
C SER A 27 -7.77 -44.03 -11.91
N THR A 28 -7.89 -43.85 -10.59
CA THR A 28 -7.60 -44.91 -9.61
C THR A 28 -8.62 -44.84 -8.48
N SER A 29 -9.12 -46.01 -8.09
CA SER A 29 -10.39 -46.27 -7.43
C SER A 29 -10.28 -46.41 -5.90
N SER A 30 -11.32 -45.92 -5.20
CA SER A 30 -11.98 -46.48 -3.99
C SER A 30 -11.18 -46.85 -2.72
N SER A 31 -11.50 -46.20 -1.58
CA SER A 31 -12.48 -46.73 -0.59
C SER A 31 -12.62 -45.79 0.64
N VAL A 32 -13.87 -45.62 1.07
CA VAL A 32 -14.32 -44.94 2.32
C VAL A 32 -14.29 -45.94 3.50
N PRO A 33 -14.24 -45.44 4.75
CA PRO A 33 -15.50 -45.42 5.52
C PRO A 33 -15.75 -44.15 6.33
N VAL A 34 -17.05 -43.94 6.53
CA VAL A 34 -17.78 -42.93 7.32
C VAL A 34 -17.54 -43.02 8.83
N THR A 35 -17.59 -41.88 9.54
CA THR A 35 -18.08 -41.78 10.94
C THR A 35 -18.62 -40.36 11.21
N SER A 36 -19.69 -40.31 12.01
CA SER A 36 -20.74 -39.30 12.18
C SER A 36 -20.47 -38.16 13.20
N THR A 37 -21.01 -36.96 12.86
CA THR A 37 -21.67 -35.85 13.64
C THR A 37 -21.72 -35.88 15.18
N PRO A 38 -21.82 -34.72 15.90
CA PRO A 38 -22.81 -33.67 15.60
C PRO A 38 -22.50 -32.17 15.87
N LEU A 39 -23.38 -31.39 15.20
CA LEU A 39 -23.87 -30.02 15.35
C LEU A 39 -23.59 -29.27 16.66
N SER A 40 -23.26 -27.98 16.50
CA SER A 40 -23.68 -26.91 17.41
C SER A 40 -24.04 -25.66 16.61
N TYR A 41 -25.35 -25.51 16.40
CA TYR A 41 -26.07 -24.23 16.27
C TYR A 41 -25.80 -23.40 17.53
N ILE A 42 -25.60 -22.07 17.47
CA ILE A 42 -26.56 -21.01 17.87
C ILE A 42 -26.03 -19.61 17.43
N SER A 43 -26.97 -18.83 16.86
CA SER A 43 -27.18 -17.38 16.98
C SER A 43 -26.24 -16.34 16.34
N SER A 44 -26.72 -15.89 15.18
CA SER A 44 -26.86 -14.51 14.74
C SER A 44 -27.29 -13.50 15.82
N THR A 45 -26.64 -12.33 15.85
CA THR A 45 -27.26 -11.06 16.22
C THR A 45 -26.85 -9.97 15.23
N THR A 46 -27.80 -9.63 14.37
CA THR A 46 -27.92 -8.34 13.69
C THR A 46 -28.00 -7.22 14.73
N SER A 47 -27.31 -6.11 14.50
CA SER A 47 -27.65 -4.83 15.11
C SER A 47 -27.47 -3.72 14.09
N THR A 48 -28.62 -3.20 13.71
CA THR A 48 -28.92 -2.10 12.80
C THR A 48 -28.39 -0.77 13.29
N SER A 49 -27.99 0.04 12.32
CA SER A 49 -27.91 1.49 12.31
C SER A 49 -29.05 2.18 13.08
N SER A 50 -28.70 3.18 13.90
CA SER A 50 -29.57 4.30 14.22
C SER A 50 -28.79 5.61 14.09
N LYS A 51 -29.21 6.38 13.09
CA LYS A 51 -28.82 7.74 12.75
C LYS A 51 -29.97 8.65 13.19
N ALA A 52 -29.70 9.62 14.06
CA ALA A 52 -30.53 10.80 14.40
C ALA A 52 -30.10 11.29 15.79
N SER A 53 -30.10 12.57 16.15
CA SER A 53 -30.20 13.86 15.48
C SER A 53 -30.16 14.90 16.61
N ILE A 54 -29.51 16.04 16.37
CA ILE A 54 -29.78 17.39 16.91
C ILE A 54 -30.40 17.54 18.31
N THR A 55 -29.68 18.22 19.21
CA THR A 55 -30.28 19.19 20.12
C THR A 55 -29.38 20.41 20.24
N SER A 56 -30.01 21.55 20.01
CA SER A 56 -29.54 22.92 19.98
C SER A 56 -29.52 23.51 21.40
N ASP A 57 -28.56 24.38 21.69
CA ASP A 57 -28.78 25.49 22.62
C ASP A 57 -27.92 26.70 22.20
N PRO A 58 -28.38 27.96 22.41
CA PRO A 58 -27.98 29.10 21.62
C PRO A 58 -26.97 30.04 22.32
N ASP A 59 -26.47 30.96 21.49
CA ASP A 59 -26.13 32.35 21.79
C ASP A 59 -24.98 32.63 22.77
N THR A 60 -23.82 33.05 22.24
CA THR A 60 -23.30 34.37 22.60
C THR A 60 -22.45 34.96 21.46
N ARG A 61 -23.00 36.00 20.83
CA ARG A 61 -22.34 36.93 19.93
C ARG A 61 -21.24 37.73 20.66
N SER A 62 -20.00 37.71 20.15
CA SER A 62 -19.03 38.78 20.40
C SER A 62 -18.27 39.13 19.13
N THR A 63 -18.62 40.29 18.58
CA THR A 63 -17.96 40.98 17.48
C THR A 63 -16.71 41.69 17.99
N THR A 64 -15.53 41.36 17.47
CA THR A 64 -14.37 42.26 17.51
C THR A 64 -13.66 42.21 16.17
N SER A 65 -13.85 43.29 15.40
CA SER A 65 -13.14 43.61 14.17
C SER A 65 -11.75 44.14 14.53
N THR A 66 -10.69 43.48 14.07
CA THR A 66 -9.34 44.08 14.00
C THR A 66 -8.60 43.60 12.75
N THR A 67 -8.52 44.50 11.78
CA THR A 67 -7.41 44.81 10.86
C THR A 67 -6.48 43.68 10.36
N ARG A 68 -6.45 43.53 9.03
CA ARG A 68 -5.39 42.84 8.28
C ARG A 68 -4.03 43.48 8.57
N THR A 69 -3.05 42.66 8.95
CA THR A 69 -1.63 43.00 8.86
C THR A 69 -0.91 41.80 8.28
N SER A 70 -0.40 41.96 7.07
CA SER A 70 0.53 41.04 6.42
C SER A 70 1.87 41.11 7.14
N SER A 71 2.18 40.08 7.94
CA SER A 71 3.52 39.86 8.47
C SER A 71 3.98 38.45 8.09
N SER A 72 5.09 38.40 7.38
CA SER A 72 5.88 37.21 7.09
C SER A 72 6.26 36.51 8.39
N GLY A 73 5.57 35.41 8.71
CA GLY A 73 5.91 34.56 9.84
C GLY A 73 7.21 33.79 9.57
N PRO A 74 8.09 33.60 10.58
CA PRO A 74 9.24 32.74 10.42
C PRO A 74 8.77 31.29 10.30
N THR A 75 9.08 30.65 9.16
CA THR A 75 8.95 29.20 8.99
C THR A 75 9.92 28.52 9.96
N SER A 76 9.41 28.05 11.09
CA SER A 76 10.17 27.20 12.00
C SER A 76 10.11 25.76 11.47
N THR A 77 11.21 25.30 10.90
CA THR A 77 11.45 23.90 10.55
C THR A 77 11.65 23.12 11.84
N VAL A 78 10.62 22.39 12.27
CA VAL A 78 10.72 21.48 13.42
C VAL A 78 11.52 20.24 12.98
N PRO A 79 12.64 19.89 13.64
CA PRO A 79 13.38 18.67 13.31
C PRO A 79 12.54 17.46 13.75
N TRP A 80 12.19 16.56 12.83
CA TRP A 80 11.54 15.28 13.16
C TRP A 80 12.52 14.11 13.29
N ALA A 81 12.15 13.14 14.12
CA ALA A 81 12.73 11.81 14.06
C ALA A 81 11.86 10.98 13.09
N ALA A 82 12.48 10.25 12.16
CA ALA A 82 11.69 9.26 11.44
C ALA A 82 11.27 8.21 12.46
N GLY A 83 9.98 7.93 12.54
CA GLY A 83 9.46 7.01 13.55
C GLY A 83 8.46 7.51 14.56
N THR A 84 7.72 8.56 14.19
CA THR A 84 6.52 9.14 14.82
C THR A 84 6.75 10.35 15.71
N ALA A 85 5.96 11.39 15.41
CA ALA A 85 5.33 12.21 16.42
C ALA A 85 3.85 12.37 16.07
N THR A 86 3.53 12.87 14.87
CA THR A 86 2.16 13.01 14.34
C THR A 86 2.27 13.32 12.85
N LEU A 87 1.27 12.89 12.05
CA LEU A 87 1.15 13.27 10.65
C LEU A 87 1.02 14.79 10.53
N LEU A 88 1.89 15.40 9.73
CA LEU A 88 1.84 16.84 9.47
C LEU A 88 0.68 17.17 8.52
N PRO A 89 0.17 18.42 8.56
CA PRO A 89 -0.86 18.85 7.62
C PRO A 89 -0.46 18.58 6.17
N ASN A 90 -1.40 18.05 5.39
CA ASN A 90 -1.26 17.71 3.97
C ASN A 90 -0.26 16.58 3.65
N GLN A 91 0.28 15.89 4.67
CA GLN A 91 1.08 14.69 4.47
C GLN A 91 0.24 13.43 4.61
N LEU A 92 0.78 12.33 4.09
CA LEU A 92 0.19 11.00 4.14
C LEU A 92 1.25 9.99 4.57
N TRP A 93 0.81 8.97 5.31
CA TRP A 93 1.56 7.72 5.36
C TRP A 93 1.28 6.93 4.08
N ILE A 94 2.23 6.11 3.63
CA ILE A 94 1.99 5.12 2.56
C ILE A 94 2.34 3.76 3.15
N ARG A 95 1.39 2.82 3.11
CA ARG A 95 1.51 1.52 3.77
C ARG A 95 1.08 0.36 2.87
N ALA A 96 1.60 -0.82 3.17
CA ALA A 96 1.18 -2.08 2.58
C ALA A 96 -0.16 -2.52 3.17
N ASP A 97 -1.03 -3.07 2.33
CA ASP A 97 -2.38 -3.53 2.67
C ASP A 97 -2.56 -5.05 2.53
N GLU A 98 -1.51 -5.81 2.20
CA GLU A 98 -1.54 -7.28 2.12
C GLU A 98 -0.55 -7.93 3.09
N ASP A 99 -0.79 -9.19 3.45
CA ASP A 99 0.19 -10.00 4.18
C ASP A 99 1.34 -10.42 3.25
N PRO A 100 2.59 -10.53 3.75
CA PRO A 100 3.00 -10.46 5.16
C PRO A 100 3.49 -9.08 5.61
N GLU A 101 3.50 -8.07 4.73
CA GLU A 101 3.95 -6.72 5.07
C GLU A 101 2.80 -5.79 5.51
N PHE A 102 1.65 -6.35 5.88
CA PHE A 102 0.48 -5.57 6.31
C PHE A 102 0.87 -4.54 7.38
N HIS A 103 0.50 -3.28 7.15
CA HIS A 103 0.87 -2.13 7.99
C HIS A 103 2.37 -1.82 8.09
N PHE A 104 3.21 -2.31 7.19
CA PHE A 104 4.54 -1.75 6.98
C PHE A 104 4.44 -0.50 6.11
N TYR A 105 5.34 0.44 6.33
CA TYR A 105 5.30 1.78 5.74
C TYR A 105 6.47 2.02 4.81
N LEU A 106 6.17 2.59 3.65
CA LEU A 106 7.15 3.02 2.66
C LEU A 106 8.10 4.05 3.29
N GLN A 107 9.39 3.91 3.02
CA GLN A 107 10.43 4.79 3.54
C GLN A 107 11.77 4.60 2.81
N SER A 108 12.71 5.49 3.05
CA SER A 108 14.13 5.33 2.69
C SER A 108 14.81 4.24 3.52
N LYS A 109 15.52 3.30 2.87
CA LYS A 109 16.23 2.20 3.55
C LYS A 109 17.24 2.67 4.58
N VAL A 110 18.08 3.63 4.19
CA VAL A 110 18.86 4.42 5.14
C VAL A 110 17.99 5.61 5.49
N LEU A 111 17.66 5.72 6.77
CA LEU A 111 16.71 6.71 7.27
C LEU A 111 17.05 8.12 6.78
N ASN A 112 16.08 8.79 6.16
CA ASN A 112 16.16 10.16 5.68
C ASN A 112 17.25 10.41 4.63
N SER A 113 17.66 9.38 3.88
CA SER A 113 18.75 9.45 2.91
C SER A 113 18.31 8.89 1.55
N PRO A 114 18.87 9.40 0.42
CA PRO A 114 18.63 8.79 -0.89
C PRO A 114 19.19 7.35 -0.95
N GLY A 115 18.63 6.54 -1.85
CA GLY A 115 18.98 5.13 -2.00
C GLY A 115 17.74 4.25 -2.11
N ASP A 116 17.89 2.95 -1.82
CA ASP A 116 16.80 1.98 -1.91
C ASP A 116 15.54 2.43 -1.14
N ALA A 117 14.38 2.23 -1.75
CA ALA A 117 13.09 2.32 -1.07
C ALA A 117 12.71 0.96 -0.48
N VAL A 118 12.19 0.98 0.74
CA VAL A 118 11.76 -0.21 1.47
C VAL A 118 10.38 0.01 2.07
N ILE A 119 9.72 -1.08 2.44
CA ILE A 119 8.58 -1.06 3.35
C ILE A 119 9.04 -1.66 4.68
N SER A 120 8.79 -0.98 5.80
CA SER A 120 9.29 -1.44 7.10
C SER A 120 8.44 -0.95 8.25
N ASN A 121 8.92 -1.16 9.47
CA ASN A 121 8.16 -0.97 10.70
C ASN A 121 7.54 0.45 10.81
N PRO A 122 6.34 0.56 11.41
CA PRO A 122 5.64 1.84 11.63
C PRO A 122 6.46 2.91 12.36
N ALA A 123 7.37 2.49 13.25
CA ALA A 123 8.25 3.36 14.00
C ALA A 123 9.45 3.88 13.21
N THR A 124 9.46 3.78 11.87
CA THR A 124 10.38 4.54 11.01
C THR A 124 9.70 5.11 9.75
N ALA A 125 8.37 5.05 9.69
CA ALA A 125 7.58 5.47 8.53
C ALA A 125 7.91 6.89 8.05
N SER A 126 8.00 7.07 6.72
CA SER A 126 8.11 8.39 6.12
C SER A 126 6.74 9.07 5.98
N GLN A 127 6.76 10.40 5.98
CA GLN A 127 5.61 11.22 5.61
C GLN A 127 5.75 11.65 4.15
N ASN A 128 4.71 11.42 3.37
CA ASN A 128 4.77 11.51 1.92
C ASN A 128 3.61 12.33 1.34
N GLN A 129 3.82 12.83 0.12
CA GLN A 129 2.76 13.43 -0.69
C GLN A 129 2.99 13.10 -2.16
N ILE A 130 1.91 13.04 -2.95
CA ILE A 130 2.02 13.08 -4.41
C ILE A 130 1.73 14.50 -4.90
N VAL A 131 2.72 15.13 -5.54
CA VAL A 131 2.66 16.50 -6.07
C VAL A 131 3.16 16.51 -7.50
N SER A 132 2.35 16.97 -8.45
CA SER A 132 2.76 17.12 -9.86
C SER A 132 3.36 15.84 -10.46
N GLY A 133 2.82 14.68 -10.10
CA GLY A 133 3.31 13.38 -10.57
C GLY A 133 4.53 12.83 -9.82
N GLN A 134 4.99 13.50 -8.76
CA GLN A 134 6.12 13.07 -7.93
C GLN A 134 5.60 12.53 -6.61
N LEU A 135 6.04 11.33 -6.21
CA LEU A 135 5.86 10.85 -4.84
C LEU A 135 7.07 11.31 -4.02
N ILE A 136 6.80 12.19 -3.08
CA ILE A 136 7.80 12.93 -2.31
C ILE A 136 7.80 12.39 -0.88
N GLN A 137 8.95 11.97 -0.38
CA GLN A 137 9.22 11.82 1.05
C GLN A 137 9.79 13.16 1.55
N TYR A 138 9.13 13.76 2.53
CA TYR A 138 9.69 14.93 3.21
C TYR A 138 10.80 14.46 4.15
N LEU A 139 11.77 15.33 4.50
CA LEU A 139 12.90 15.08 5.41
C LEU A 139 12.88 15.98 6.67
N PRO A 140 13.53 15.58 7.79
CA PRO A 140 13.51 16.36 9.03
C PRO A 140 14.34 17.60 9.01
N SER A 141 15.35 17.58 8.16
CA SER A 141 16.12 18.74 7.80
C SER A 141 15.35 19.76 6.97
N GLY A 142 14.10 19.46 6.56
CA GLY A 142 13.34 20.27 5.61
C GLY A 142 13.68 20.00 4.14
N GLY A 143 14.48 18.97 3.86
CA GLY A 143 14.72 18.48 2.50
C GLY A 143 13.60 17.58 1.98
N GLU A 144 13.75 17.15 0.73
CA GLU A 144 12.81 16.25 0.05
C GLU A 144 13.57 15.13 -0.65
N LEU A 145 12.96 13.96 -0.71
CA LEU A 145 13.38 12.85 -1.56
C LEU A 145 12.23 12.49 -2.52
N TYR A 146 12.58 12.12 -3.76
CA TYR A 146 11.63 11.81 -4.82
C TYR A 146 11.76 10.34 -5.19
N LEU A 147 10.64 9.62 -5.17
CA LEU A 147 10.59 8.19 -5.50
C LEU A 147 10.72 8.00 -7.02
N GLY A 148 11.67 7.18 -7.42
CA GLY A 148 11.95 6.81 -8.80
C GLY A 148 12.05 5.31 -8.98
N VAL A 149 12.24 4.90 -10.24
CA VAL A 149 12.48 3.51 -10.64
C VAL A 149 13.90 3.34 -11.14
N TYR A 150 14.64 2.34 -10.65
CA TYR A 150 15.97 2.06 -11.19
C TYR A 150 15.88 1.77 -12.70
N PRO A 151 16.85 2.24 -13.51
CA PRO A 151 16.92 1.87 -14.91
C PRO A 151 16.94 0.34 -15.05
N ASN A 152 16.08 -0.20 -15.91
CA ASN A 152 15.99 -1.63 -16.17
C ASN A 152 15.92 -1.91 -17.65
N VAL A 153 16.18 -3.18 -18.00
CA VAL A 153 16.09 -3.68 -19.37
C VAL A 153 14.65 -4.01 -19.74
N THR A 154 14.31 -3.79 -21.02
CA THR A 154 13.03 -4.23 -21.60
C THR A 154 12.83 -5.72 -21.35
N GLY A 155 11.64 -6.10 -20.86
CA GLY A 155 11.29 -7.49 -20.54
C GLY A 155 11.53 -7.90 -19.09
N THR A 156 12.00 -7.00 -18.21
CA THR A 156 11.92 -7.24 -16.77
C THR A 156 10.46 -7.34 -16.32
N THR A 157 10.20 -8.16 -15.30
CA THR A 157 8.88 -8.33 -14.68
C THR A 157 8.69 -7.48 -13.44
N ARG A 158 9.73 -6.76 -12.98
CA ARG A 158 9.67 -5.85 -11.83
C ARG A 158 10.66 -4.71 -11.95
N LEU A 159 10.35 -3.56 -11.35
CA LEU A 159 11.21 -2.38 -11.31
C LEU A 159 11.47 -1.97 -9.86
N LYS A 160 12.74 -2.02 -9.43
CA LYS A 160 13.13 -1.63 -8.08
C LYS A 160 12.94 -0.12 -7.88
N LEU A 161 12.37 0.28 -6.74
CA LEU A 161 12.20 1.69 -6.40
C LEU A 161 13.37 2.26 -5.59
N PHE A 162 13.59 3.56 -5.71
CA PHE A 162 14.62 4.29 -4.98
C PHE A 162 14.21 5.73 -4.71
N TRP A 163 14.84 6.33 -3.71
CA TRP A 163 14.73 7.73 -3.35
C TRP A 163 15.91 8.55 -3.90
N ALA A 164 15.59 9.66 -4.55
CA ALA A 164 16.56 10.58 -5.11
C ALA A 164 16.43 11.98 -4.50
N THR A 165 17.49 12.79 -4.56
CA THR A 165 17.44 14.20 -4.14
C THR A 165 16.90 15.15 -5.20
N ALA A 166 16.52 14.64 -6.38
CA ALA A 166 15.98 15.42 -7.48
C ALA A 166 14.70 14.77 -8.02
N PRO A 167 13.74 15.55 -8.57
CA PRO A 167 12.54 15.02 -9.19
C PRO A 167 12.83 13.98 -10.28
N GLN A 168 11.97 12.98 -10.37
CA GLN A 168 12.11 11.83 -11.24
C GLN A 168 11.26 11.97 -12.49
N THR A 169 11.84 11.64 -13.65
CA THR A 169 11.15 11.70 -14.96
C THR A 169 10.90 10.32 -15.57
N ASN A 170 11.40 9.28 -14.92
CA ASN A 170 11.27 7.88 -15.32
C ASN A 170 9.99 7.22 -14.76
N VAL A 171 9.23 7.91 -13.91
CA VAL A 171 7.95 7.46 -13.38
C VAL A 171 7.07 8.65 -13.04
N THR A 172 5.77 8.52 -13.25
CA THR A 172 4.76 9.46 -12.79
C THR A 172 3.87 8.76 -11.76
N TRP A 173 3.73 9.35 -10.58
CA TRP A 173 2.92 8.83 -9.49
C TRP A 173 1.55 9.51 -9.41
N ALA A 174 0.53 8.74 -9.04
CA ALA A 174 -0.82 9.23 -8.78
C ALA A 174 -1.48 8.40 -7.66
N PHE A 175 -2.61 8.90 -7.15
CA PHE A 175 -3.53 8.08 -6.36
C PHE A 175 -4.73 7.71 -7.22
N GLN A 176 -5.21 6.47 -7.09
CA GLN A 176 -6.53 6.03 -7.53
C GLN A 176 -7.31 5.52 -6.33
N GLY A 177 -8.30 6.29 -5.89
CA GLY A 177 -8.85 6.08 -4.55
C GLY A 177 -7.76 6.35 -3.51
N ASP A 178 -7.43 5.35 -2.70
CA ASP A 178 -6.33 5.35 -1.75
C ASP A 178 -5.07 4.63 -2.22
N GLY A 179 -5.17 3.83 -3.28
CA GLY A 179 -4.03 3.13 -3.88
C GLY A 179 -3.05 4.07 -4.56
N VAL A 180 -1.75 3.85 -4.31
CA VAL A 180 -0.64 4.48 -5.01
C VAL A 180 -0.48 3.81 -6.37
N GLU A 181 -0.36 4.62 -7.42
CA GLU A 181 -0.09 4.13 -8.77
C GLU A 181 1.18 4.77 -9.36
N GLY A 182 2.00 3.96 -10.03
CA GLY A 182 3.19 4.38 -10.76
C GLY A 182 3.09 4.06 -12.25
N ASN A 183 3.19 5.07 -13.09
CA ASN A 183 3.24 4.94 -14.54
C ASN A 183 4.68 5.14 -15.05
N VAL A 184 5.29 4.09 -15.58
CA VAL A 184 6.65 4.10 -16.12
C VAL A 184 6.60 4.09 -17.65
N PRO A 185 7.14 5.10 -18.35
CA PRO A 185 7.16 5.11 -19.81
C PRO A 185 7.80 3.85 -20.40
N GLY A 186 7.13 3.24 -21.38
CA GLY A 186 7.58 2.00 -22.03
C GLY A 186 7.09 0.71 -21.37
N PHE A 187 6.39 0.79 -20.24
CA PHE A 187 5.77 -0.37 -19.58
C PHE A 187 4.25 -0.15 -19.50
N THR A 188 3.51 -0.71 -20.48
CA THR A 188 2.05 -0.52 -20.62
C THR A 188 1.23 -1.66 -20.03
N THR A 189 1.87 -2.77 -19.64
CA THR A 189 1.23 -3.95 -19.01
C THR A 189 1.30 -3.95 -17.50
N ALA A 190 2.01 -3.00 -16.89
CA ALA A 190 2.06 -2.86 -15.45
C ALA A 190 0.66 -2.51 -14.95
N ALA A 191 0.10 -3.32 -14.08
CA ALA A 191 -0.97 -2.86 -13.22
C ALA A 191 -0.36 -1.75 -12.36
N THR A 192 -0.73 -0.52 -12.68
CA THR A 192 -0.05 0.69 -12.19
C THR A 192 -0.05 0.78 -10.66
N GLY A 193 -0.90 0.03 -9.94
CA GLY A 193 -0.94 -0.05 -8.48
C GLY A 193 -0.45 -1.37 -7.85
N ASN A 194 0.24 -2.23 -8.60
CA ASN A 194 0.79 -3.48 -8.04
C ASN A 194 2.24 -3.31 -7.62
N PHE A 195 2.56 -3.81 -6.45
CA PHE A 195 3.90 -3.77 -5.89
C PHE A 195 4.38 -5.16 -5.48
N LEU A 196 5.69 -5.30 -5.36
CA LEU A 196 6.32 -6.46 -4.74
C LEU A 196 7.22 -6.00 -3.59
N ALA A 197 6.99 -6.56 -2.40
CA ALA A 197 7.93 -6.48 -1.29
C ALA A 197 8.85 -7.68 -1.37
N CYS A 198 10.15 -7.47 -1.61
CA CYS A 198 11.09 -8.55 -1.84
C CYS A 198 12.23 -8.55 -0.82
N THR A 199 12.43 -9.70 -0.17
CA THR A 199 13.56 -9.95 0.71
C THR A 199 14.74 -10.46 -0.11
N ASP A 200 15.36 -9.57 -0.88
CA ASP A 200 16.35 -9.96 -1.90
C ASP A 200 17.70 -10.47 -1.34
N THR A 201 17.85 -10.63 -0.01
CA THR A 201 18.98 -11.14 0.83
C THR A 201 19.26 -10.29 2.08
N SER A 202 18.58 -9.14 2.23
CA SER A 202 18.75 -8.21 3.35
C SER A 202 17.80 -8.54 4.51
N THR A 203 18.32 -8.78 5.72
CA THR A 203 17.53 -9.10 6.92
C THR A 203 16.86 -7.88 7.58
N THR A 204 16.99 -6.68 7.01
CA THR A 204 16.60 -5.42 7.69
C THR A 204 15.23 -4.87 7.27
N ALA A 205 14.86 -4.97 5.99
CA ALA A 205 13.55 -4.58 5.44
C ALA A 205 13.42 -5.04 3.96
N PRO A 206 12.24 -5.47 3.50
CA PRO A 206 11.98 -5.75 2.08
C PRO A 206 12.18 -4.51 1.21
N ASN A 207 12.89 -4.67 0.08
CA ASN A 207 12.90 -3.61 -0.93
C ASN A 207 11.57 -3.62 -1.67
N ILE A 208 11.11 -2.45 -2.08
CA ILE A 208 9.85 -2.31 -2.82
C ILE A 208 10.12 -2.21 -4.33
N TYR A 209 9.28 -2.88 -5.10
CA TYR A 209 9.30 -2.89 -6.56
C TYR A 209 7.92 -2.55 -7.11
N LEU A 210 7.85 -1.91 -8.27
CA LEU A 210 6.66 -1.98 -9.11
C LEU A 210 6.60 -3.35 -9.77
N ASP A 211 5.44 -4.02 -9.64
CA ASP A 211 5.17 -5.28 -10.30
C ASP A 211 4.71 -5.01 -11.74
N LEU A 212 5.44 -5.54 -12.72
CA LEU A 212 5.07 -5.48 -14.12
C LEU A 212 4.38 -6.79 -14.58
N GLY A 213 4.30 -7.77 -13.68
CA GLY A 213 3.58 -9.01 -13.85
C GLY A 213 2.10 -8.89 -13.48
N ALA A 214 1.47 -10.05 -13.26
CA ALA A 214 0.09 -10.12 -12.79
C ALA A 214 0.05 -10.18 -11.26
N PHE A 215 -0.74 -9.32 -10.62
CA PHE A 215 -0.93 -9.31 -9.17
C PHE A 215 -1.29 -10.71 -8.66
N ASP A 216 -0.71 -11.12 -7.53
CA ASP A 216 -1.06 -12.37 -6.84
C ASP A 216 -0.95 -13.64 -7.73
N TYR A 217 -0.23 -13.52 -8.85
CA TYR A 217 -0.06 -14.60 -9.81
C TYR A 217 1.40 -14.72 -10.23
N LEU A 218 2.00 -15.87 -9.92
CA LEU A 218 3.44 -16.12 -10.14
C LEU A 218 4.33 -15.10 -9.43
N THR A 219 3.93 -14.64 -8.24
CA THR A 219 4.75 -13.81 -7.35
C THR A 219 6.16 -14.42 -7.25
N PRO A 220 7.23 -13.67 -7.57
CA PRO A 220 8.58 -14.20 -7.58
C PRO A 220 8.97 -14.78 -6.21
N ALA A 221 9.73 -15.87 -6.20
CA ALA A 221 10.21 -16.47 -4.97
C ALA A 221 11.01 -15.43 -4.14
N GLY A 222 10.68 -15.32 -2.85
CA GLY A 222 11.27 -14.31 -1.96
C GLY A 222 10.63 -12.92 -2.05
N CYS A 223 9.48 -12.81 -2.73
CA CYS A 223 8.65 -11.62 -2.73
C CYS A 223 7.22 -11.92 -2.26
N ALA A 224 6.55 -10.91 -1.74
CA ALA A 224 5.10 -10.85 -1.57
C ALA A 224 4.50 -9.83 -2.53
N SER A 225 3.26 -10.08 -2.97
CA SER A 225 2.49 -9.13 -3.77
C SER A 225 1.79 -8.16 -2.83
N GLU A 226 1.93 -6.87 -3.10
CA GLU A 226 1.46 -5.81 -2.23
C GLU A 226 0.65 -4.77 -3.01
N THR A 227 -0.35 -4.21 -2.36
CA THR A 227 -0.88 -2.89 -2.73
C THR A 227 -0.32 -1.86 -1.74
N LEU A 228 -0.04 -0.66 -2.23
CA LEU A 228 0.39 0.45 -1.38
C LEU A 228 -0.71 1.49 -1.33
N ASN A 229 -1.18 1.81 -0.13
CA ASN A 229 -2.31 2.72 0.07
C ASN A 229 -1.89 3.88 0.96
N TYR A 230 -2.46 5.06 0.70
CA TYR A 230 -2.29 6.15 1.65
C TYR A 230 -3.06 5.86 2.94
N TYR A 231 -2.53 6.38 4.04
CA TYR A 231 -3.20 6.40 5.32
C TYR A 231 -3.03 7.78 5.95
N ASN A 232 -4.14 8.40 6.36
CA ASN A 232 -4.17 9.78 6.85
C ASN A 232 -4.45 9.89 8.37
N GLY A 233 -4.29 8.78 9.10
CA GLY A 233 -4.39 8.80 10.55
C GLY A 233 -3.28 9.64 11.19
N ALA A 234 -3.58 10.22 12.35
CA ALA A 234 -2.65 11.08 13.07
C ALA A 234 -1.32 10.38 13.41
N THR A 235 -1.35 9.07 13.63
CA THR A 235 -0.18 8.22 13.92
C THR A 235 -0.25 6.97 13.07
N THR A 236 0.89 6.32 12.83
CA THR A 236 0.94 5.00 12.20
C THR A 236 0.26 3.94 13.08
N VAL A 237 -0.08 2.79 12.47
CA VAL A 237 -0.70 1.64 13.13
C VAL A 237 0.15 0.39 12.88
N THR A 238 0.05 -0.56 13.80
CA THR A 238 0.64 -1.91 13.68
C THR A 238 -0.47 -2.89 13.32
#